data_AF-A0A2E9YCA9-F1
#
_entry.id   AF-A0A2E9YCA9-F1
#
_cell.length_a   1.000
_cell.length_b   1.000
_cell.length_c   1.000
_cell.angle_alpha   90.00
_cell.angle_beta   90.00
_cell.angle_gamma   90.00
#
_symmetry.space_group_name_H-M   'P 1'
#
loop_
_entity.id
_entity.type
_entity.pdbx_description
1 polymer ?
#
loop_
_entity_poly.entity_id
_entity_poly.type
_entity_poly.pdbx_seq_one_letter_code
_entity_poly.pdbx_strand_id
1 'polypeptide(L)'
;MKIRKIAVTLEETHLEIGKEISPPTRRAAAIAVIENPFSGKYQEDLSELMAIGEELGGLLGRKCVDALGIEPADAESYGKAAMVGENGELEHAAAILHPKLGKPLRAEVEKGAALVPSSKKMGSMGQPLDVPLGHKDAAYVRSHFDGMEVRLNDAPRSDEIMVAIAVTDSGRPLPRVGGLKHEEAEGKDGLR
;
A
#
# COMPACT_ATOMS: atom_id res chain seq x y z
N MET A 1 -9.10 -0.38 17.62
CA MET A 1 -8.03 -1.09 16.90
C MET A 1 -7.05 -1.73 17.88
N LYS A 2 -6.65 -3.00 17.67
CA LYS A 2 -5.60 -3.69 18.45
C LYS A 2 -4.48 -4.18 17.54
N ILE A 3 -3.31 -3.53 17.58
CA ILE A 3 -2.15 -3.88 16.76
C ILE A 3 -1.25 -4.83 17.54
N ARG A 4 -0.96 -6.02 16.97
CA ARG A 4 0.02 -6.96 17.52
C ARG A 4 1.44 -6.62 17.07
N LYS A 5 1.61 -6.23 15.80
CA LYS A 5 2.92 -6.00 15.19
C LYS A 5 2.84 -4.92 14.11
N ILE A 6 3.90 -4.12 14.03
CA ILE A 6 4.18 -3.29 12.86
C ILE A 6 5.56 -3.67 12.32
N ALA A 7 5.68 -3.75 11.01
CA ALA A 7 6.96 -3.88 10.31
C ALA A 7 7.05 -2.81 9.22
N VAL A 8 8.27 -2.35 8.94
CA VAL A 8 8.55 -1.43 7.85
C VAL A 8 9.73 -1.98 7.07
N THR A 9 9.62 -2.01 5.74
CA THR A 9 10.67 -2.48 4.84
C THR A 9 10.95 -1.40 3.81
N LEU A 10 12.23 -1.12 3.58
CA LEU A 10 12.71 -0.25 2.50
C LEU A 10 13.49 -1.12 1.51
N GLU A 11 13.18 -1.00 0.22
CA GLU A 11 13.90 -1.62 -0.88
C GLU A 11 14.51 -0.50 -1.74
N GLU A 12 15.79 -0.67 -2.13
CA GLU A 12 16.48 0.21 -3.07
C GLU A 12 17.05 -0.62 -4.22
N THR A 13 16.79 -0.18 -5.47
CA THR A 13 17.39 -0.79 -6.66
C THR A 13 18.50 0.10 -7.20
N HIS A 14 19.75 -0.34 -7.05
CA HIS A 14 20.97 0.38 -7.47
C HIS A 14 21.46 -0.03 -8.86
N LEU A 15 21.11 -1.24 -9.31
CA LEU A 15 21.54 -1.81 -10.59
C LEU A 15 20.43 -2.70 -11.15
N GLU A 16 20.04 -2.49 -12.41
CA GLU A 16 19.09 -3.37 -13.10
C GLU A 16 19.61 -3.72 -14.49
N ILE A 17 19.65 -5.02 -14.82
CA ILE A 17 20.18 -5.57 -16.09
C ILE A 17 21.55 -4.98 -16.50
N GLY A 18 22.44 -4.77 -15.52
CA GLY A 18 23.78 -4.22 -15.75
C GLY A 18 23.82 -2.71 -16.00
N LYS A 19 22.71 -1.99 -15.83
CA LYS A 19 22.65 -0.52 -15.85
C LYS A 19 22.55 0.02 -14.43
N GLU A 20 23.42 0.97 -14.12
CA GLU A 20 23.36 1.73 -12.87
C GLU A 20 22.09 2.58 -12.82
N ILE A 21 21.47 2.63 -11.64
CA ILE A 21 20.27 3.41 -11.35
C ILE A 21 20.68 4.53 -10.39
N SER A 22 20.74 5.76 -10.90
CA SER A 22 21.21 6.92 -10.15
C SER A 22 20.25 8.12 -10.34
N PRO A 23 19.55 8.56 -9.28
CA PRO A 23 19.51 7.96 -7.95
C PRO A 23 18.84 6.57 -7.97
N PRO A 24 19.13 5.67 -7.00
CA PRO A 24 18.43 4.40 -6.86
C PRO A 24 16.92 4.60 -6.74
N THR A 25 16.13 3.73 -7.36
CA THR A 25 14.67 3.74 -7.15
C THR A 25 14.34 3.10 -5.82
N ARG A 26 13.42 3.69 -5.05
CA ARG A 26 13.13 3.26 -3.69
C ARG A 26 11.64 3.00 -3.48
N ARG A 27 11.36 1.98 -2.68
CA ARG A 27 9.99 1.58 -2.28
C ARG A 27 9.99 1.25 -0.80
N ALA A 28 9.04 1.81 -0.06
CA ALA A 28 8.82 1.45 1.33
C ALA A 28 7.44 0.85 1.51
N ALA A 29 7.35 -0.20 2.33
CA ALA A 29 6.08 -0.74 2.78
C ALA A 29 6.02 -0.79 4.31
N ALA A 30 4.91 -0.28 4.86
CA ALA A 30 4.56 -0.39 6.26
C ALA A 30 3.38 -1.35 6.43
N ILE A 31 3.53 -2.30 7.34
CA ILE A 31 2.63 -3.43 7.53
C ILE A 31 2.15 -3.41 8.98
N ALA A 32 0.84 -3.47 9.22
CA ALA A 32 0.25 -3.71 10.53
C ALA A 32 -0.44 -5.08 10.56
N VAL A 33 -0.26 -5.79 11.66
CA VAL A 33 -1.02 -7.00 11.98
C VAL A 33 -1.97 -6.68 13.12
N ILE A 34 -3.26 -6.83 12.89
CA ILE A 34 -4.31 -6.52 13.85
C ILE A 34 -5.18 -7.73 14.15
N GLU A 35 -5.81 -7.71 15.33
CA GLU A 35 -6.93 -8.61 15.65
C GLU A 35 -8.10 -8.34 14.68
N ASN A 36 -8.70 -9.39 14.14
CA ASN A 36 -9.92 -9.30 13.34
C ASN A 36 -11.16 -9.32 14.28
N PRO A 37 -11.91 -8.20 14.43
CA PRO A 37 -13.08 -8.14 15.32
C PRO A 37 -14.24 -9.07 14.90
N PHE A 38 -14.20 -9.57 13.66
CA PHE A 38 -15.22 -10.42 13.07
C PHE A 38 -14.74 -11.85 12.76
N SER A 39 -13.58 -12.25 13.30
CA SER A 39 -13.11 -13.64 13.18
C SER A 39 -14.15 -14.64 13.71
N GLY A 40 -14.44 -15.67 12.93
CA GLY A 40 -15.29 -16.82 13.29
C GLY A 40 -16.79 -16.55 13.29
N LYS A 41 -17.25 -15.39 12.81
CA LYS A 41 -18.67 -15.04 12.73
C LYS A 41 -18.99 -14.25 11.46
N TYR A 42 -20.21 -14.39 10.97
CA TYR A 42 -20.75 -13.54 9.91
C TYR A 42 -21.27 -12.23 10.51
N GLN A 43 -20.92 -11.10 9.91
CA GLN A 43 -21.30 -9.77 10.37
C GLN A 43 -21.71 -8.91 9.16
N GLU A 44 -22.95 -8.42 9.18
CA GLU A 44 -23.48 -7.61 8.07
C GLU A 44 -22.86 -6.20 8.04
N ASP A 45 -22.76 -5.55 9.22
CA ASP A 45 -22.17 -4.22 9.33
C ASP A 45 -20.67 -4.30 9.62
N LEU A 46 -19.87 -3.95 8.62
CA LEU A 46 -18.40 -3.95 8.69
C LEU A 46 -17.80 -2.56 8.93
N SER A 47 -18.60 -1.58 9.38
CA SER A 47 -18.17 -0.20 9.60
C SER A 47 -16.99 -0.07 10.58
N GLU A 48 -16.86 -0.99 11.54
CA GLU A 48 -15.71 -1.03 12.46
C GLU A 48 -14.38 -1.25 11.70
N LEU A 49 -14.35 -2.19 10.76
CA LEU A 49 -13.15 -2.42 9.93
C LEU A 49 -12.85 -1.23 9.03
N MET A 50 -13.88 -0.54 8.52
CA MET A 50 -13.69 0.68 7.72
C MET A 50 -13.06 1.82 8.54
N ALA A 51 -13.47 1.97 9.81
CA ALA A 51 -12.88 2.96 10.73
C ALA A 51 -11.44 2.60 11.10
N ILE A 52 -11.17 1.32 11.37
CA ILE A 52 -9.80 0.82 11.59
C ILE A 52 -8.92 1.09 10.35
N GLY A 53 -9.46 0.84 9.15
CA GLY A 53 -8.78 1.12 7.89
C GLY A 53 -8.43 2.60 7.71
N GLU A 54 -9.31 3.51 8.12
CA GLU A 54 -9.05 4.95 8.13
C GLU A 54 -7.85 5.31 9.03
N GLU A 55 -7.83 4.83 10.28
CA GLU A 55 -6.70 5.08 11.20
C GLU A 55 -5.38 4.48 10.67
N LEU A 56 -5.43 3.26 10.13
CA LEU A 56 -4.25 2.60 9.54
C LEU A 56 -3.73 3.32 8.29
N GLY A 57 -4.61 3.97 7.52
CA GLY A 57 -4.26 4.76 6.35
C GLY A 57 -3.20 5.82 6.63
N GLY A 58 -3.43 6.64 7.65
CA GLY A 58 -2.49 7.67 8.07
C GLY A 58 -1.27 7.08 8.77
N LEU A 59 -1.47 6.12 9.68
CA LEU A 59 -0.36 5.52 10.44
C LEU A 59 0.67 4.84 9.54
N LEU A 60 0.22 4.02 8.59
CA LEU A 60 1.11 3.27 7.70
C LEU A 60 1.67 4.16 6.59
N GLY A 61 0.88 5.11 6.07
CA GLY A 61 1.35 6.11 5.10
C GLY A 61 2.54 6.91 5.65
N ARG A 62 2.40 7.46 6.86
CA ARG A 62 3.49 8.18 7.54
C ARG A 62 4.74 7.35 7.70
N LYS A 63 4.59 6.10 8.14
CA LYS A 63 5.73 5.19 8.32
C LYS A 63 6.49 4.93 7.03
N CYS A 64 5.82 4.89 5.88
CA CYS A 64 6.50 4.77 4.60
C CYS A 64 7.28 6.04 4.24
N VAL A 65 6.70 7.21 4.43
CA VAL A 65 7.37 8.50 4.19
C VAL A 65 8.59 8.66 5.10
N ASP A 66 8.44 8.38 6.40
CA ASP A 66 9.54 8.38 7.37
C ASP A 66 10.67 7.41 6.97
N ALA A 67 10.32 6.22 6.49
CA ALA A 67 11.30 5.21 6.08
C ALA A 67 12.02 5.55 4.78
N LEU A 68 11.36 6.24 3.85
CA LEU A 68 11.99 6.79 2.64
C LEU A 68 12.86 8.01 2.96
N GLY A 69 12.60 8.69 4.09
CA GLY A 69 13.31 9.91 4.49
C GLY A 69 13.09 11.04 3.48
N ILE A 70 11.86 11.15 2.97
CA ILE A 70 11.45 12.14 1.97
C ILE A 70 10.46 13.14 2.56
N GLU A 71 10.31 14.29 1.91
CA GLU A 71 9.15 15.13 2.17
C GLU A 71 7.90 14.46 1.57
N PRO A 72 6.71 14.61 2.19
CA PRO A 72 5.45 14.07 1.66
C PRO A 72 5.20 14.33 0.17
N ALA A 73 5.61 15.51 -0.32
CA ALA A 73 5.46 15.93 -1.70
C ALA A 73 6.25 15.09 -2.71
N ASP A 74 7.36 14.49 -2.28
CA ASP A 74 8.29 13.73 -3.13
C ASP A 74 7.84 12.28 -3.34
N ALA A 75 6.77 11.84 -2.67
CA ALA A 75 6.18 10.54 -2.96
C ALA A 75 5.64 10.52 -4.40
N GLU A 76 5.91 9.48 -5.18
CA GLU A 76 5.44 9.37 -6.57
C GLU A 76 4.32 8.34 -6.71
N SER A 77 4.35 7.25 -5.96
CA SER A 77 3.31 6.20 -5.99
C SER A 77 2.82 5.81 -4.62
N TYR A 78 1.63 5.22 -4.58
CA TYR A 78 1.12 4.50 -3.42
C TYR A 78 0.43 3.19 -3.80
N GLY A 79 0.18 2.37 -2.79
CA GLY A 79 -0.53 1.11 -2.89
C GLY A 79 -1.04 0.66 -1.54
N LYS A 80 -2.10 -0.15 -1.53
CA LYS A 80 -2.61 -0.79 -0.31
C LYS A 80 -2.99 -2.24 -0.53
N ALA A 81 -2.80 -3.09 0.45
CA ALA A 81 -3.24 -4.47 0.39
C ALA A 81 -3.64 -5.00 1.76
N ALA A 82 -4.44 -6.05 1.77
CA ALA A 82 -4.81 -6.76 2.99
C ALA A 82 -4.85 -8.26 2.77
N MET A 83 -4.34 -9.01 3.75
CA MET A 83 -4.45 -10.45 3.86
C MET A 83 -5.18 -10.80 5.15
N VAL A 84 -6.31 -11.49 5.02
CA VAL A 84 -7.14 -11.91 6.16
C VAL A 84 -6.83 -13.36 6.50
N GLY A 85 -6.68 -13.64 7.81
CA GLY A 85 -6.49 -14.98 8.34
C GLY A 85 -7.71 -15.89 8.12
N GLU A 86 -7.48 -17.19 8.24
CA GLU A 86 -8.43 -18.25 7.83
C GLU A 86 -9.81 -18.21 8.53
N ASN A 87 -9.93 -17.61 9.71
CA ASN A 87 -11.22 -17.48 10.40
C ASN A 87 -12.00 -16.22 10.00
N GLY A 88 -11.46 -15.37 9.11
CA GLY A 88 -12.18 -14.24 8.54
C GLY A 88 -12.83 -14.56 7.20
N GLU A 89 -13.18 -13.51 6.47
CA GLU A 89 -13.66 -13.60 5.09
C GLU A 89 -13.06 -12.47 4.24
N LEU A 90 -13.19 -12.59 2.92
CA LEU A 90 -12.60 -11.64 1.98
C LEU A 90 -13.21 -10.24 2.12
N GLU A 91 -14.44 -10.13 2.60
CA GLU A 91 -15.10 -8.84 2.83
C GLU A 91 -14.48 -8.09 4.01
N HIS A 92 -13.84 -8.76 4.97
CA HIS A 92 -13.04 -8.09 5.99
C HIS A 92 -11.85 -7.33 5.38
N ALA A 93 -11.20 -7.92 4.37
CA ALA A 93 -10.14 -7.24 3.60
C ALA A 93 -10.71 -6.07 2.78
N ALA A 94 -11.90 -6.24 2.20
CA ALA A 94 -12.56 -5.18 1.46
C ALA A 94 -12.94 -3.98 2.36
N ALA A 95 -13.51 -4.26 3.52
CA ALA A 95 -13.93 -3.25 4.49
C ALA A 95 -12.74 -2.48 5.06
N ILE A 96 -11.65 -3.17 5.43
CA ILE A 96 -10.46 -2.47 5.96
C ILE A 96 -9.73 -1.66 4.89
N LEU A 97 -9.86 -2.03 3.61
CA LEU A 97 -9.32 -1.28 2.47
C LEU A 97 -10.33 -0.28 1.88
N HIS A 98 -11.48 -0.05 2.52
CA HIS A 98 -12.51 0.86 2.05
C HIS A 98 -11.94 2.26 1.71
N PRO A 99 -12.52 3.02 0.76
CA PRO A 99 -12.04 4.35 0.38
C PRO A 99 -11.75 5.34 1.52
N LYS A 100 -12.35 5.15 2.70
CA LYS A 100 -12.02 5.91 3.93
C LYS A 100 -10.53 5.87 4.28
N LEU A 101 -9.84 4.75 4.06
CA LEU A 101 -8.38 4.62 4.22
C LEU A 101 -7.60 5.59 3.32
N GLY A 102 -8.12 5.88 2.13
CA GLY A 102 -7.42 6.69 1.13
C GLY A 102 -7.24 8.16 1.54
N LYS A 103 -8.20 8.74 2.26
CA LYS A 103 -8.13 10.16 2.67
C LYS A 103 -6.92 10.46 3.59
N PRO A 104 -6.72 9.76 4.72
CA PRO A 104 -5.57 10.01 5.58
C PRO A 104 -4.26 9.59 4.91
N LEU A 105 -4.22 8.51 4.12
CA LEU A 105 -3.03 8.18 3.34
C LEU A 105 -2.59 9.33 2.41
N ARG A 106 -3.53 9.90 1.63
CA ARG A 106 -3.26 11.03 0.72
C ARG A 106 -2.81 12.29 1.45
N ALA A 107 -3.16 12.45 2.74
CA ALA A 107 -2.67 13.55 3.55
C ALA A 107 -1.18 13.37 3.90
N GLU A 108 -0.74 12.14 4.16
CA GLU A 108 0.65 11.83 4.49
C GLU A 108 1.61 11.92 3.28
N VAL A 109 1.10 11.88 2.04
CA VAL A 109 1.89 12.00 0.80
C VAL A 109 1.61 13.29 0.02
N GLU A 110 1.17 14.33 0.72
CA GLU A 110 0.82 15.65 0.17
C GLU A 110 0.05 15.58 -1.16
N LYS A 111 -1.23 15.23 -1.08
CA LYS A 111 -2.16 15.03 -2.21
C LYS A 111 -2.01 13.67 -2.90
N GLY A 112 -3.02 13.34 -3.70
CA GLY A 112 -3.04 12.14 -4.52
C GLY A 112 -4.40 11.97 -5.13
N ALA A 113 -4.62 12.54 -6.31
CA ALA A 113 -5.92 12.51 -6.97
C ALA A 113 -6.33 11.10 -7.44
N ALA A 114 -5.34 10.27 -7.79
CA ALA A 114 -5.58 8.93 -8.32
C ALA A 114 -6.25 8.00 -7.32
N LEU A 115 -6.94 6.97 -7.80
CA LEU A 115 -7.42 5.90 -6.93
C LEU A 115 -6.21 5.13 -6.38
N VAL A 116 -6.16 4.90 -5.06
CA VAL A 116 -5.13 4.04 -4.46
C VAL A 116 -5.37 2.60 -4.91
N PRO A 117 -4.47 1.99 -5.73
CA PRO A 117 -4.66 0.63 -6.20
C PRO A 117 -4.61 -0.33 -5.03
N SER A 118 -5.38 -1.42 -5.11
CA SER A 118 -5.40 -2.39 -4.02
C SER A 118 -5.59 -3.83 -4.42
N SER A 119 -5.04 -4.73 -3.62
CA SER A 119 -5.26 -6.18 -3.68
C SER A 119 -5.79 -6.68 -2.33
N LYS A 120 -6.57 -7.77 -2.36
CA LYS A 120 -7.12 -8.41 -1.16
C LYS A 120 -7.02 -9.92 -1.30
N LYS A 121 -6.59 -10.59 -0.23
CA LYS A 121 -6.39 -12.05 -0.19
C LYS A 121 -6.88 -12.63 1.14
N MET A 122 -7.33 -13.87 1.10
CA MET A 122 -7.29 -14.76 2.27
C MET A 122 -5.91 -15.42 2.28
N GLY A 123 -5.32 -15.67 3.44
CA GLY A 123 -4.01 -16.32 3.51
C GLY A 123 -3.66 -16.85 4.89
N SER A 124 -2.67 -17.75 4.92
CA SER A 124 -2.09 -18.30 6.13
C SER A 124 -0.80 -17.57 6.54
N MET A 125 -0.31 -17.84 7.75
CA MET A 125 0.91 -17.20 8.26
C MET A 125 2.10 -17.36 7.29
N GLY A 126 2.81 -16.27 7.03
CA GLY A 126 4.02 -16.28 6.22
C GLY A 126 3.78 -16.21 4.70
N GLN A 127 2.52 -16.20 4.25
CA GLN A 127 2.24 -16.04 2.82
C GLN A 127 2.63 -14.64 2.31
N PRO A 128 3.14 -14.55 1.07
CA PRO A 128 3.42 -13.28 0.43
C PRO A 128 2.14 -12.55 0.02
N LEU A 129 2.18 -11.22 0.15
CA LEU A 129 1.14 -10.29 -0.25
C LEU A 129 1.72 -9.24 -1.20
N ASP A 130 1.23 -9.20 -2.44
CA ASP A 130 1.58 -8.16 -3.40
C ASP A 130 0.79 -6.87 -3.14
N VAL A 131 1.49 -5.79 -2.85
CA VAL A 131 0.92 -4.44 -2.80
C VAL A 131 1.05 -3.82 -4.19
N PRO A 132 -0.05 -3.63 -4.96
CA PRO A 132 0.04 -2.98 -6.25
C PRO A 132 0.38 -1.49 -6.06
N LEU A 133 1.22 -0.94 -6.91
CA LEU A 133 1.66 0.46 -6.89
C LEU A 133 1.16 1.19 -8.14
N GLY A 134 0.75 2.43 -7.95
CA GLY A 134 0.36 3.34 -9.02
C GLY A 134 0.65 4.79 -8.65
N HIS A 135 0.90 5.61 -9.68
CA HIS A 135 1.23 7.02 -9.51
C HIS A 135 0.15 7.76 -8.72
N LYS A 136 0.56 8.55 -7.72
CA LYS A 136 -0.38 9.12 -6.75
C LYS A 136 -1.32 10.16 -7.35
N ASP A 137 -0.87 10.87 -8.38
CA ASP A 137 -1.63 11.98 -8.96
C ASP A 137 -2.38 11.59 -10.25
N ALA A 138 -1.93 10.56 -10.98
CA ALA A 138 -2.49 10.24 -12.30
C ALA A 138 -2.38 8.75 -12.64
N ALA A 139 -3.51 8.06 -12.68
CA ALA A 139 -3.59 6.61 -12.86
C ALA A 139 -3.05 6.10 -14.21
N TYR A 140 -2.82 6.94 -15.22
CA TYR A 140 -2.27 6.52 -16.51
C TYR A 140 -0.75 6.71 -16.67
N VAL A 141 -0.05 7.22 -15.65
CA VAL A 141 1.42 7.36 -15.68
C VAL A 141 2.07 5.99 -15.68
N ARG A 142 2.48 5.52 -16.86
CA ARG A 142 2.81 4.11 -17.10
C ARG A 142 4.16 3.70 -16.52
N SER A 143 5.06 4.66 -16.28
CA SER A 143 6.34 4.40 -15.60
C SER A 143 6.17 3.92 -14.16
N HIS A 144 4.99 4.10 -13.56
CA HIS A 144 4.73 3.87 -12.13
C HIS A 144 3.82 2.68 -11.83
N PHE A 145 3.38 1.93 -12.85
CA PHE A 145 2.74 0.64 -12.63
C PHE A 145 3.76 -0.36 -12.13
N ASP A 146 3.59 -0.83 -10.90
CA ASP A 146 4.53 -1.73 -10.25
C ASP A 146 3.83 -2.52 -9.11
N GLY A 147 4.60 -3.30 -8.37
CA GLY A 147 4.18 -3.91 -7.11
C GLY A 147 5.31 -3.98 -6.09
N MET A 148 4.96 -4.26 -4.84
CA MET A 148 5.92 -4.58 -3.79
C MET A 148 5.41 -5.78 -3.01
N GLU A 149 6.17 -6.88 -3.00
CA GLU A 149 5.84 -8.05 -2.19
C GLU A 149 6.18 -7.77 -0.72
N VAL A 150 5.26 -8.11 0.18
CA VAL A 150 5.50 -8.09 1.62
C VAL A 150 5.09 -9.41 2.25
N ARG A 151 5.78 -9.80 3.33
CA ARG A 151 5.40 -10.97 4.14
C ARG A 151 5.89 -10.84 5.58
N LEU A 152 5.19 -11.49 6.49
CA LEU A 152 5.60 -11.65 7.89
C LEU A 152 5.47 -13.12 8.27
N ASN A 153 6.55 -13.73 8.77
CA ASN A 153 6.65 -15.17 8.97
C ASN A 153 5.55 -15.77 9.87
N ASP A 154 4.98 -14.97 10.78
CA ASP A 154 4.00 -15.36 11.80
C ASP A 154 2.66 -14.64 11.63
N ALA A 155 2.36 -14.08 10.45
CA ALA A 155 1.13 -13.33 10.20
C ALA A 155 0.57 -13.51 8.78
N PRO A 156 -0.74 -13.29 8.59
CA PRO A 156 -1.75 -13.19 9.64
C PRO A 156 -1.99 -14.55 10.32
N ARG A 157 -2.18 -14.57 11.64
CA ARG A 157 -2.82 -15.73 12.30
C ARG A 157 -4.27 -15.85 11.86
N SER A 158 -4.91 -16.97 12.17
CA SER A 158 -6.28 -17.27 11.72
C SER A 158 -7.29 -16.17 12.07
N ASP A 159 -7.13 -15.51 13.22
CA ASP A 159 -7.99 -14.46 13.76
C ASP A 159 -7.45 -13.03 13.53
N GLU A 160 -6.54 -12.86 12.57
CA GLU A 160 -5.87 -11.58 12.30
C GLU A 160 -6.11 -11.06 10.88
N ILE A 161 -5.80 -9.79 10.70
CA ILE A 161 -5.67 -9.16 9.38
C ILE A 161 -4.27 -8.52 9.30
N MET A 162 -3.55 -8.81 8.23
CA MET A 162 -2.33 -8.11 7.84
C MET A 162 -2.70 -7.03 6.81
N VAL A 163 -2.47 -5.77 7.15
CA VAL A 163 -2.72 -4.61 6.27
C VAL A 163 -1.39 -3.98 5.90
N ALA A 164 -1.19 -3.69 4.62
CA ALA A 164 0.03 -3.09 4.11
C ALA A 164 -0.28 -1.84 3.28
N ILE A 165 0.54 -0.80 3.45
CA ILE A 165 0.61 0.35 2.56
C ILE A 165 2.03 0.39 2.00
N ALA A 166 2.15 0.66 0.71
CA ALA A 166 3.43 0.92 0.06
C ALA A 166 3.44 2.34 -0.53
N VAL A 167 4.61 2.98 -0.50
CA VAL A 167 4.89 4.29 -1.09
C VAL A 167 6.23 4.21 -1.83
N THR A 168 6.35 4.93 -2.94
CA THR A 168 7.61 5.08 -3.66
C THR A 168 7.93 6.57 -3.83
N ASP A 169 9.20 6.88 -4.03
CA ASP A 169 9.70 8.22 -4.43
C ASP A 169 10.20 8.23 -5.89
N SER A 170 9.88 7.16 -6.63
CA SER A 170 10.30 6.96 -8.00
C SER A 170 9.30 6.08 -8.76
N GLY A 171 9.36 6.12 -10.09
CA GLY A 171 8.83 5.08 -10.96
C GLY A 171 9.68 3.78 -10.96
N ARG A 172 9.40 2.86 -11.90
CA ARG A 172 10.22 1.67 -12.13
C ARG A 172 11.66 2.04 -12.52
N PRO A 173 12.68 1.18 -12.28
CA PRO A 173 14.08 1.56 -12.48
C PRO A 173 14.46 1.89 -13.93
N LEU A 174 13.90 1.17 -14.90
CA LEU A 174 14.19 1.38 -16.33
C LEU A 174 12.90 1.49 -17.19
N PRO A 175 12.05 2.51 -17.01
CA PRO A 175 10.75 2.59 -17.66
C PRO A 175 10.92 2.92 -19.16
N ARG A 176 10.39 2.05 -20.04
CA ARG A 176 10.62 2.15 -21.50
C ARG A 176 9.48 1.59 -22.37
N VAL A 177 8.25 1.68 -21.87
CA VAL A 177 7.05 1.11 -22.52
C VAL A 177 5.99 2.16 -22.89
N GLY A 178 6.42 3.42 -23.05
CA GLY A 178 5.56 4.55 -23.41
C GLY A 178 4.54 4.91 -22.33
N GLY A 179 3.43 5.54 -22.73
CA GLY A 179 2.36 6.02 -21.85
C GLY A 179 2.53 7.48 -21.43
N LEU A 180 1.59 7.97 -20.61
CA LEU A 180 1.67 9.29 -19.98
C LEU A 180 2.91 9.33 -19.09
N LYS A 181 3.68 10.42 -19.16
CA LYS A 181 4.87 10.61 -18.33
C LYS A 181 4.52 11.25 -16.99
N HIS A 182 5.41 11.09 -16.03
CA HIS A 182 5.28 11.68 -14.70
C HIS A 182 5.20 13.22 -14.78
N GLU A 183 6.08 13.83 -15.56
CA GLU A 183 6.11 15.28 -15.74
C GLU A 183 4.91 15.86 -16.52
N GLU A 184 4.13 14.99 -17.18
CA GLU A 184 2.92 15.36 -17.92
C GLU A 184 1.65 15.22 -17.07
N ALA A 185 1.78 14.75 -15.81
CA ALA A 185 0.64 14.50 -14.95
C ALA A 185 -0.02 15.81 -14.48
N GLU A 186 -1.32 15.97 -14.72
CA GLU A 186 -2.08 17.16 -14.28
C GLU A 186 -2.63 17.01 -12.86
N GLY A 187 -3.03 15.80 -12.47
CA GLY A 187 -3.50 15.50 -11.11
C GLY A 187 -4.88 16.07 -10.77
N LYS A 188 -5.71 16.39 -11.78
CA LYS A 188 -7.04 16.99 -11.58
C LYS A 188 -8.14 15.96 -11.33
N ASP A 189 -8.21 14.93 -12.18
CA ASP A 189 -9.22 13.87 -12.13
C ASP A 189 -8.68 12.55 -11.58
N GLY A 190 -7.38 12.50 -11.28
CA GLY A 190 -6.70 11.30 -10.82
C GLY A 190 -6.37 10.30 -11.94
N LEU A 191 -6.64 10.64 -13.20
CA LEU A 191 -6.39 9.78 -14.36
C LEU A 191 -5.18 10.26 -15.15
N ARG A 192 -5.11 11.57 -15.42
CA ARG A 192 -4.04 12.20 -16.19
C ARG A 192 -3.36 13.31 -15.43
#